data_AF-A0A968YCF0-F1
#
_entry.id   AF-A0A968YCF0-F1
#
_cell.length_a   1.000
_cell.length_b   1.000
_cell.length_c   1.000
_cell.angle_alpha   90.00
_cell.angle_beta   90.00
_cell.angle_gamma   90.00
#
_symmetry.space_group_name_H-M   'P 1'
#
loop_
_entity.id
_entity.type
_entity.pdbx_description
1 polymer ?
#
loop_
_entity_poly.entity_id
_entity_poly.type
_entity_poly.pdbx_seq_one_letter_code
_entity_poly.pdbx_strand_id
1 'polypeptide(L)' 'IQDIDTQHRGKRRLAYEIQNFREGIYIQMNYEGQGQAIAKLEREMRISDNVIRYLTLRQENVPQTPEPSEAGDT' A
#
# COMPACT_ATOMS: atom_id res chain seq x y z
N ILE A 1 7.11 13.26 -2.30
CA ILE A 1 5.88 12.58 -1.85
C ILE A 1 5.43 13.33 -0.62
N GLN A 2 4.22 13.86 -0.64
CA GLN A 2 3.57 14.57 0.46
C GLN A 2 2.29 13.81 0.82
N ASP A 3 1.88 13.91 2.10
CA ASP A 3 0.67 13.29 2.66
C ASP A 3 0.55 11.78 2.38
N ILE A 4 1.21 10.96 3.20
CA ILE A 4 1.19 9.49 3.10
C ILE A 4 0.25 8.93 4.17
N ASP A 5 -0.92 8.46 3.75
CA ASP A 5 -1.81 7.64 4.58
C ASP A 5 -1.48 6.15 4.35
N THR A 6 -1.14 5.44 5.43
CA THR A 6 -0.75 4.02 5.36
C THR A 6 -1.71 3.16 6.19
N GLN A 7 -2.39 2.25 5.52
CA GLN A 7 -3.33 1.32 6.14
C GLN A 7 -2.78 -0.10 6.13
N HIS A 8 -2.56 -0.66 7.32
CA HIS A 8 -2.15 -2.06 7.50
C HIS A 8 -3.36 -2.98 7.44
N ARG A 9 -3.47 -3.79 6.37
CA ARG A 9 -4.57 -4.74 6.16
C ARG A 9 -4.29 -6.14 6.70
N GLY A 10 -3.11 -6.33 7.31
CA GLY A 10 -2.70 -7.55 7.99
C GLY A 10 -2.24 -8.68 7.07
N LYS A 11 -1.97 -9.83 7.68
CA LYS A 11 -1.54 -11.05 7.00
C LYS A 11 -2.73 -11.76 6.37
N ARG A 12 -2.62 -12.17 5.10
CA ARG A 12 -3.66 -12.92 4.37
C ARG A 12 -3.03 -14.02 3.53
N ARG A 13 -3.78 -15.11 3.34
CA ARG A 13 -3.39 -16.20 2.44
C ARG A 13 -3.59 -15.76 0.99
N LEU A 14 -2.59 -16.02 0.15
CA LEU A 14 -2.64 -15.73 -1.28
C LEU A 14 -3.50 -16.78 -2.00
N ALA A 15 -4.19 -16.38 -3.08
CA ALA A 15 -4.97 -17.31 -3.90
C ALA A 15 -4.09 -18.35 -4.60
N TYR A 16 -2.85 -17.99 -4.90
CA TYR A 16 -1.82 -18.84 -5.48
C TYR A 16 -0.44 -18.40 -4.98
N GLU A 17 0.54 -19.28 -5.13
CA GLU A 17 1.91 -19.04 -4.66
C GLU A 17 2.61 -17.99 -5.53
N ILE A 18 3.28 -17.03 -4.88
CA ILE A 18 4.04 -15.97 -5.55
C ILE A 18 5.45 -16.00 -4.98
N GLN A 19 6.48 -16.18 -5.82
CA GLN A 19 7.87 -16.27 -5.37
C GLN A 19 8.06 -17.26 -4.20
N ASN A 20 7.34 -18.39 -4.22
CA ASN A 20 7.31 -19.41 -3.17
C ASN A 20 6.65 -19.00 -1.83
N PHE A 21 5.98 -17.85 -1.78
CA PHE A 21 5.18 -17.42 -0.63
C PHE A 21 3.70 -17.79 -0.82
N ARG A 22 3.08 -18.32 0.24
CA ARG A 22 1.64 -18.66 0.30
C ARG A 22 0.81 -17.66 1.09
N GLU A 23 1.47 -16.78 1.83
CA GLU A 23 0.86 -15.74 2.66
C GLU A 23 1.66 -14.46 2.50
N GLY A 24 1.00 -13.32 2.66
CA GLY A 24 1.63 -12.01 2.58
C GLY A 24 0.95 -11.00 3.50
N ILE A 25 1.67 -9.94 3.84
CA ILE A 25 1.13 -8.80 4.58
C ILE A 25 0.71 -7.75 3.57
N TYR A 26 -0.54 -7.30 3.66
CA TYR A 26 -1.08 -6.28 2.77
C TYR A 26 -0.98 -4.91 3.42
N ILE A 27 -0.35 -3.99 2.70
CA ILE A 27 -0.24 -2.58 3.06
C ILE A 27 -0.85 -1.76 1.92
N GLN A 28 -1.75 -0.86 2.24
CA GLN A 28 -2.24 0.14 1.31
C GLN A 28 -1.60 1.49 1.67
N MET A 29 -1.10 2.19 0.67
CA MET A 29 -0.54 3.53 0.82
C MET A 29 -1.28 4.46 -0.12
N ASN A 30 -1.85 5.53 0.42
CA ASN A 30 -2.38 6.63 -0.36
C ASN A 30 -1.39 7.78 -0.21
N TYR A 31 -0.89 8.31 -1.33
CA TYR A 31 0.11 9.37 -1.30
C TYR A 31 -0.03 10.31 -2.48
N GLU A 32 0.33 11.57 -2.27
CA GLU A 32 0.40 12.57 -3.33
C GLU A 32 1.86 12.83 -3.72
N GLY A 33 2.14 12.88 -5.02
CA GLY A 33 3.50 13.12 -5.47
C GLY A 33 3.68 13.19 -6.98
N GLN A 34 4.81 13.77 -7.37
CA GLN A 34 5.24 13.83 -8.76
C GLN A 34 5.68 12.44 -9.26
N GLY A 35 5.44 12.16 -10.55
CA GLY A 35 5.76 10.87 -11.17
C GLY A 35 7.21 10.44 -11.03
N GLN A 36 8.17 11.37 -10.99
CA GLN A 36 9.59 11.06 -10.77
C GLN A 36 9.85 10.43 -9.38
N ALA A 37 9.19 10.94 -8.35
CA ALA A 37 9.31 10.41 -6.99
C ALA A 37 8.66 9.03 -6.89
N ILE A 38 7.54 8.82 -7.57
CA ILE A 38 6.85 7.52 -7.64
C ILE A 38 7.74 6.48 -8.34
N ALA A 39 8.36 6.83 -9.47
CA ALA A 39 9.26 5.93 -10.19
C ALA A 39 10.47 5.50 -9.35
N LYS A 40 11.02 6.39 -8.51
CA LYS A 40 12.08 6.04 -7.56
C LYS A 40 11.59 5.03 -6.52
N LEU A 41 10.41 5.25 -5.95
CA LEU A 41 9.81 4.36 -4.97
C LEU A 41 9.51 2.97 -5.57
N GLU A 42 8.94 2.90 -6.76
CA GLU A 42 8.69 1.63 -7.45
C GLU A 42 9.99 0.86 -7.72
N ARG A 43 11.07 1.58 -8.07
CA ARG A 43 12.39 0.97 -8.24
C ARG A 43 12.90 0.38 -6.93
N GLU A 44 12.76 1.10 -5.82
CA GLU A 44 13.14 0.61 -4.49
C GLU A 44 12.33 -0.63 -4.07
N MET A 45 11.00 -0.60 -4.29
CA MET A 45 10.12 -1.75 -4.04
C MET A 45 10.51 -2.97 -4.88
N ARG A 46 10.87 -2.77 -6.15
CA ARG A 46 11.29 -3.86 -7.03
C ARG A 46 12.61 -4.51 -6.61
N ILE A 47 13.53 -3.73 -6.04
CA ILE A 47 14.85 -4.23 -5.60
C ILE A 47 14.75 -4.89 -4.22
N SER A 48 13.76 -4.53 -3.42
CA SER A 48 13.59 -5.08 -2.08
C SER A 48 13.03 -6.51 -2.10
N ASP A 49 13.74 -7.45 -1.48
CA ASP A 49 13.28 -8.83 -1.30
C ASP A 49 12.06 -8.94 -0.37
N ASN A 50 11.76 -7.89 0.41
CA ASN A 50 10.61 -7.85 1.31
C ASN A 50 9.28 -7.60 0.58
N VAL A 51 9.33 -7.06 -0.66
CA VAL A 51 8.15 -6.71 -1.45
C VAL A 51 8.01 -7.68 -2.60
N ILE A 52 7.21 -8.73 -2.38
CA ILE A 52 7.01 -9.80 -3.37
C ILE A 52 6.11 -9.38 -4.54
N ARG A 53 5.30 -8.32 -4.35
CA ARG A 53 4.42 -7.73 -5.37
C ARG A 53 3.98 -6.33 -4.93
N TYR A 54 3.94 -5.39 -5.87
CA TYR A 54 3.36 -4.06 -5.69
C TYR A 54 2.47 -3.71 -6.89
N LEU A 55 1.54 -2.78 -6.67
CA LEU A 55 0.69 -2.23 -7.71
C LEU A 55 0.43 -0.77 -7.38
N THR A 56 0.87 0.12 -8.27
CA THR A 56 0.58 1.55 -8.19
C THR A 56 -0.59 1.85 -9.11
N LEU A 57 -1.62 2.50 -8.57
CA LEU A 57 -2.78 2.95 -9.35
C LEU A 57 -2.83 4.47 -9.31
N ARG A 58 -3.02 5.09 -10.47
CA ARG A 58 -3.33 6.52 -10.54
C ARG A 58 -4.80 6.71 -10.20
N GLN A 59 -5.07 7.50 -9.18
CA GLN A 59 -6.40 7.81 -8.73
C GLN A 59 -6.85 9.17 -9.29
N GLU A 60 -7.98 9.19 -10.00
CA GLU A 60 -8.54 10.43 -10.55
C GLU A 60 -9.36 11.22 -9.52
N ASN A 61 -9.98 10.51 -8.57
CA ASN A 61 -10.76 11.09 -7.47
C ASN A 61 -10.26 10.53 -6.15
N VAL A 62 -9.78 11.39 -5.25
CA VAL A 62 -9.31 11.00 -3.92
C VAL A 62 -10.52 10.76 -3.02
N PRO A 63 -10.87 9.51 -2.66
CA PRO A 63 -11.82 9.27 -1.59
C PRO A 63 -11.17 9.83 -0.32
N GLN A 64 -11.82 10.81 0.29
CA GLN A 64 -11.50 11.18 1.65
C GLN A 64 -11.77 9.94 2.49
N THR A 65 -10.72 9.26 2.94
CA THR A 65 -10.86 8.21 3.96
C THR A 65 -11.63 8.87 5.11
N PRO A 66 -12.80 8.36 5.52
CA PRO A 66 -13.40 8.85 6.74
C PRO A 66 -12.40 8.54 7.85
N GLU A 67 -11.96 9.58 8.55
CA GLU A 67 -11.33 9.48 9.87
C GLU A 67 -12.02 8.33 10.61
N PRO A 68 -11.29 7.39 11.24
CA PRO A 68 -11.92 6.38 12.06
C PRO A 68 -12.78 7.13 13.08
N SER A 69 -14.10 7.13 12.86
CA SER A 69 -15.05 7.75 13.76
C SER A 69 -14.73 7.15 15.11
N GLU A 70 -14.37 8.03 16.05
CA GLU A 70 -14.13 7.72 17.45
C GLU A 70 -15.06 6.57 17.84
N ALA A 71 -14.49 5.37 17.99
CA ALA A 71 -15.16 4.32 18.72
C ALA A 71 -15.23 4.87 20.15
N GLY A 72 -16.31 5.60 20.42
CA GLY A 72 -16.66 6.10 21.72
C GLY A 72 -16.77 4.90 22.63
N ASP A 73 -15.69 4.65 23.36
CA ASP A 73 -15.70 3.81 24.54
C ASP A 73 -16.40 4.66 25.62
N THR A 74 -17.71 4.45 25.74
CA THR A 74 -18.50 4.77 26.94
C THR A 74 -19.22 3.51 27.36
#